data_AF-A0A3B9Y3F0-F1
#
_entry.id   AF-A0A3B9Y3F0-F1
#
_cell.length_a   1.000
_cell.length_b   1.000
_cell.length_c   1.000
_cell.angle_alpha   90.00
_cell.angle_beta   90.00
_cell.angle_gamma   90.00
#
_symmetry.space_group_name_H-M   'P 1'
#
loop_
_entity.id
_entity.type
_entity.pdbx_description
1 polymer ?
#
loop_
_entity_poly.entity_id
_entity_poly.type
_entity_poly.pdbx_seq_one_letter_code
_entity_poly.pdbx_strand_id
1 'polypeptide(L)'
;MCSPQLSMFEYKKEGSTRIMRYMVSFKFVPGHQAEIIALVPKEQAHVGELREKGTLEALYLSYENGGFGWIVMKGESKEEIQKELEAFPLYSYMVLEIATLA
;
A
#
# COMPACT_ATOMS: atom_id res chain seq x y z
N MET A 1 -33.20 37.82 31.88
CA MET A 1 -32.65 37.55 30.54
C MET A 1 -31.14 37.49 30.64
N CYS A 2 -30.56 36.29 30.49
CA CYS A 2 -29.26 35.98 29.88
C CYS A 2 -28.76 34.66 30.49
N SER A 3 -28.96 33.59 29.73
CA SER A 3 -28.33 32.29 29.93
C SER A 3 -26.82 32.40 29.76
N PRO A 4 -26.00 31.62 30.49
CA PRO A 4 -24.64 31.37 30.09
C PRO A 4 -24.64 30.44 28.88
N GLN A 5 -24.07 30.92 27.78
CA GLN A 5 -23.79 30.20 26.55
C GLN A 5 -23.04 28.90 26.88
N LEU A 6 -23.69 27.75 26.67
CA LEU A 6 -23.01 26.46 26.61
C LEU A 6 -21.95 26.53 25.51
N SER A 7 -20.69 26.51 25.91
CA SER A 7 -19.56 26.22 25.02
C SER A 7 -19.74 24.78 24.51
N MET A 8 -20.34 24.67 23.33
CA MET A 8 -20.14 23.52 22.45
C MET A 8 -18.66 23.52 22.08
N PHE A 9 -17.83 22.89 22.90
CA PHE A 9 -16.68 22.20 22.35
C PHE A 9 -17.27 21.15 21.41
N GLU A 10 -17.22 21.45 20.12
CA GLU A 10 -17.35 20.44 19.08
C GLU A 10 -16.37 19.32 19.46
N TYR A 11 -16.92 18.20 19.95
CA TYR A 11 -16.19 16.95 20.01
C TYR A 11 -15.94 16.56 18.56
N LYS A 12 -14.86 17.08 17.99
CA LYS A 12 -14.27 16.56 16.78
C LYS A 12 -13.88 15.14 17.13
N LYS A 13 -14.73 14.19 16.75
CA LYS A 13 -14.49 12.76 16.87
C LYS A 13 -13.29 12.48 15.99
N GLU A 14 -12.10 12.64 16.54
CA GLU A 14 -10.85 12.24 15.93
C GLU A 14 -10.93 10.71 15.88
N GLY A 15 -11.51 10.21 14.79
CA GLY A 15 -11.57 8.80 14.51
C GLY A 15 -10.12 8.35 14.48
N SER A 16 -9.70 7.63 15.52
CA SER A 16 -8.45 6.90 15.50
C SER A 16 -8.57 5.87 14.39
N THR A 17 -8.22 6.24 13.16
CA THR A 17 -8.10 5.27 12.08
C THR A 17 -6.94 4.37 12.46
N ARG A 18 -7.27 3.10 12.75
CA ARG A 18 -6.25 2.12 13.09
C ARG A 18 -5.48 1.79 11.82
N ILE A 19 -4.21 2.17 11.80
CA ILE A 19 -3.27 1.66 10.82
C ILE A 19 -3.09 0.15 11.06
N MET A 20 -3.43 -0.62 10.04
CA MET A 20 -3.25 -2.06 9.99
C MET A 20 -2.07 -2.40 9.07
N ARG A 21 -1.50 -3.59 9.25
CA ARG A 21 -0.45 -4.12 8.38
C ARG A 21 -1.06 -5.14 7.44
N TYR A 22 -0.60 -5.13 6.20
CA TYR A 22 -1.05 -6.04 5.15
C TYR A 22 0.17 -6.65 4.48
N MET A 23 0.10 -7.95 4.22
CA MET A 23 1.03 -8.64 3.35
C MET A 23 0.39 -8.77 1.97
N VAL A 24 1.09 -8.26 0.97
CA VAL A 24 0.75 -8.39 -0.44
C VAL A 24 1.71 -9.40 -1.03
N SER A 25 1.21 -10.55 -1.47
CA SER A 25 2.00 -11.50 -2.26
C SER A 25 1.73 -11.24 -3.73
N PHE A 26 2.76 -11.26 -4.56
CA PHE A 26 2.60 -11.00 -5.99
C PHE A 26 3.44 -11.96 -6.84
N LYS A 27 2.93 -12.25 -8.05
CA LYS A 27 3.70 -12.88 -9.12
C LYS A 27 3.60 -12.08 -10.40
N PHE A 28 4.66 -12.01 -11.19
CA PHE A 28 4.59 -11.44 -12.53
C PHE A 28 3.91 -12.39 -13.52
N VAL A 29 3.10 -11.81 -14.41
CA VAL A 29 2.52 -12.53 -15.55
C VAL A 29 3.64 -12.85 -16.55
N PRO A 30 3.77 -14.12 -16.99
CA PRO A 30 4.81 -14.50 -17.94
C PRO A 30 4.59 -13.87 -19.32
N GLY A 31 5.68 -13.61 -20.05
CA GLY A 31 5.64 -13.15 -21.45
C GLY A 31 5.76 -11.63 -21.64
N HIS A 32 5.95 -10.87 -20.55
CA HIS A 32 6.08 -9.40 -20.58
C HIS A 32 7.43 -8.91 -20.03
N GLN A 33 8.49 -9.71 -20.14
CA GLN A 33 9.76 -9.41 -19.48
C GLN A 33 10.38 -8.09 -19.95
N ALA A 34 10.29 -7.77 -21.24
CA ALA A 34 10.86 -6.55 -21.79
C ALA A 34 10.14 -5.30 -21.25
N GLU A 35 8.81 -5.33 -21.20
CA GLU A 35 7.96 -4.26 -20.67
C GLU A 35 8.18 -4.07 -19.17
N ILE A 36 8.26 -5.18 -18.41
CA ILE A 36 8.56 -5.15 -16.98
C ILE A 36 9.92 -4.51 -16.74
N ILE A 37 10.98 -4.98 -17.43
CA ILE A 37 12.35 -4.43 -17.27
C ILE A 37 12.38 -2.94 -17.59
N ALA A 38 11.65 -2.48 -18.61
CA ALA A 38 11.57 -1.06 -18.96
C ALA A 38 10.90 -0.18 -17.87
N LEU A 39 10.01 -0.77 -17.07
CA LEU A 39 9.28 -0.09 -16.01
C LEU A 39 9.94 -0.20 -14.63
N VAL A 40 10.90 -1.12 -14.43
CA VAL A 40 11.62 -1.30 -13.15
C VAL A 40 12.14 0.02 -12.55
N PRO A 41 12.77 0.95 -13.31
CA PRO A 41 13.25 2.20 -12.72
C PRO A 41 12.12 3.07 -12.14
N LYS A 42 10.95 3.10 -12.81
CA LYS A 42 9.77 3.85 -12.32
C LYS A 42 9.17 3.16 -11.11
N GLU A 43 9.13 1.84 -11.11
CA GLU A 43 8.68 1.04 -9.98
C GLU A 43 9.54 1.33 -8.73
N GLN A 44 10.87 1.31 -8.89
CA GLN A 44 11.81 1.60 -7.81
C GLN A 44 11.64 3.00 -7.24
N ALA A 45 11.41 4.00 -8.10
CA ALA A 45 11.12 5.36 -7.67
C ALA A 45 9.83 5.44 -6.83
N HIS A 46 8.74 4.85 -7.33
CA HIS A 46 7.46 4.81 -6.63
C HIS A 46 7.54 4.07 -5.27
N VAL A 47 8.22 2.92 -5.24
CA VAL A 47 8.51 2.19 -3.99
C VAL A 47 9.33 3.04 -3.02
N GLY A 48 10.29 3.83 -3.52
CA GLY A 48 11.05 4.79 -2.72
C GLY A 48 10.15 5.80 -2.02
N GLU A 49 9.26 6.45 -2.76
CA GLU A 49 8.28 7.41 -2.21
C GLU A 49 7.39 6.79 -1.14
N LEU A 50 6.90 5.56 -1.36
CA LEU A 50 6.05 4.87 -0.40
C LEU A 50 6.81 4.43 0.86
N ARG A 51 8.10 4.12 0.75
CA ARG A 51 8.97 3.85 1.90
C ARG A 51 9.17 5.11 2.73
N GLU A 52 9.43 6.25 2.09
CA GLU A 52 9.60 7.53 2.77
C GLU A 52 8.33 7.97 3.51
N LYS A 53 7.15 7.72 2.93
CA LYS A 53 5.85 7.96 3.57
C LYS A 53 5.53 6.97 4.70
N GLY A 54 6.26 5.85 4.79
CA GLY A 54 6.01 4.77 5.75
C GLY A 54 4.85 3.84 5.38
N THR A 55 4.21 4.04 4.22
CA THR A 55 3.16 3.18 3.67
C THR A 55 3.73 1.82 3.29
N LEU A 56 4.92 1.77 2.67
CA LEU A 56 5.63 0.52 2.38
C LEU A 56 6.66 0.26 3.47
N GLU A 57 6.44 -0.78 4.26
CA GLU A 57 7.33 -1.18 5.35
C GLU A 57 8.46 -2.08 4.85
N ALA A 58 8.15 -3.05 3.98
CA ALA A 58 9.14 -3.98 3.45
C ALA A 58 8.76 -4.48 2.04
N LEU A 59 9.77 -4.86 1.25
CA LEU A 59 9.61 -5.51 -0.06
C LEU A 59 10.67 -6.61 -0.17
N TYR A 60 10.24 -7.82 -0.50
CA TYR A 60 11.06 -9.00 -0.69
C TYR A 60 10.82 -9.61 -2.07
N LEU A 61 11.88 -10.03 -2.75
CA LEU A 61 11.81 -10.69 -4.04
C LEU A 61 12.36 -12.11 -3.92
N SER A 62 11.64 -13.09 -4.46
CA SER A 62 12.13 -14.46 -4.56
C SER A 62 13.12 -14.58 -5.72
N TYR A 63 14.32 -15.08 -5.44
CA TYR A 63 15.32 -15.38 -6.46
C TYR A 63 14.95 -16.62 -7.29
N GLU A 64 14.40 -17.66 -6.64
CA GLU A 64 14.19 -18.98 -7.27
C GLU A 64 12.92 -19.04 -8.13
N ASN A 65 11.88 -18.28 -7.78
CA ASN A 65 10.59 -18.32 -8.48
C ASN A 65 10.41 -17.19 -9.51
N GLY A 66 11.52 -16.58 -9.97
CA GLY A 66 11.61 -15.80 -11.21
C GLY A 66 10.55 -14.70 -11.42
N GLY A 67 10.04 -14.12 -10.33
CA GLY A 67 8.95 -13.15 -10.39
C GLY A 67 7.92 -13.23 -9.27
N PHE A 68 8.15 -14.00 -8.20
CA PHE A 68 7.35 -13.95 -6.98
C PHE A 68 7.96 -12.97 -5.96
N GLY A 69 7.11 -12.27 -5.22
CA GLY A 69 7.56 -11.35 -4.18
C GLY A 69 6.49 -11.05 -3.14
N TRP A 70 6.90 -10.34 -2.10
CA TRP A 70 6.05 -9.91 -1.00
C TRP A 70 6.29 -8.45 -0.66
N ILE A 71 5.22 -7.74 -0.34
CA ILE A 71 5.24 -6.36 0.15
C ILE A 71 4.52 -6.34 1.49
N VAL A 72 5.12 -5.69 2.48
CA VAL A 72 4.42 -5.35 3.72
C VAL A 72 4.03 -3.88 3.63
N MET A 73 2.73 -3.61 3.66
CA MET A 73 2.16 -2.26 3.57
C MET A 73 1.35 -1.91 4.82
N LYS A 74 1.28 -0.62 5.13
CA LYS A 74 0.50 -0.04 6.21
C LYS A 74 -0.62 0.80 5.61
N GLY A 75 -1.83 0.62 6.12
CA GLY A 75 -3.00 1.37 5.67
C GLY A 75 -4.17 1.19 6.63
N GLU A 76 -5.20 2.00 6.48
CA GLU A 76 -6.42 1.99 7.29
C GLU A 76 -7.37 0.85 6.89
N SER A 77 -7.28 0.38 5.64
CA SER A 77 -8.17 -0.66 5.09
C SER A 77 -7.52 -1.44 3.95
N LYS A 78 -8.11 -2.61 3.63
CA LYS A 78 -7.66 -3.41 2.47
C LYS A 78 -7.90 -2.66 1.16
N GLU A 79 -8.96 -1.88 1.09
CA GLU A 79 -9.36 -1.08 -0.07
C GLU A 79 -8.38 0.06 -0.33
N GLU A 80 -7.83 0.66 0.72
CA GLU A 80 -6.75 1.65 0.59
C GLU A 80 -5.47 1.00 0.05
N ILE A 81 -5.06 -0.14 0.62
CA ILE A 81 -3.90 -0.88 0.11
C ILE A 81 -4.10 -1.26 -1.36
N GLN A 82 -5.30 -1.71 -1.74
CA GLN A 82 -5.63 -2.03 -3.11
C GLN A 82 -5.47 -0.81 -4.05
N LYS A 83 -5.93 0.37 -3.63
CA LYS A 83 -5.75 1.61 -4.41
C LYS A 83 -4.30 2.03 -4.54
N GLU A 84 -3.51 1.88 -3.48
CA GLU A 84 -2.07 2.17 -3.54
C GLU A 84 -1.37 1.19 -4.50
N LEU A 85 -1.72 -0.10 -4.47
CA LEU A 85 -1.18 -1.09 -5.41
C LEU A 85 -1.54 -0.77 -6.86
N GLU A 86 -2.75 -0.30 -7.14
CA GLU A 86 -3.18 0.10 -8.50
C GLU A 86 -2.33 1.24 -9.10
N ALA A 87 -1.67 2.03 -8.25
CA ALA A 87 -0.76 3.08 -8.68
C ALA A 87 0.65 2.57 -9.05
N PHE A 88 0.98 1.31 -8.75
CA PHE A 88 2.30 0.76 -9.04
C PHE A 88 2.50 0.69 -10.56
N PRO A 89 3.63 1.19 -11.10
CA PRO A 89 3.95 1.09 -12.52
C PRO A 89 3.86 -0.33 -13.09
N LEU A 90 4.15 -1.36 -12.28
CA LEU A 90 4.08 -2.76 -12.68
C LEU A 90 2.76 -3.45 -12.35
N TYR A 91 1.75 -2.77 -11.79
CA TYR A 91 0.49 -3.37 -11.34
C TYR A 91 -0.19 -4.25 -12.40
N SER A 92 -0.26 -3.77 -13.64
CA SER A 92 -0.89 -4.51 -14.76
C SER A 92 -0.18 -5.81 -15.14
N TYR A 93 1.04 -6.03 -14.65
CA TYR A 93 1.83 -7.24 -14.88
C TYR A 93 1.85 -8.14 -13.65
N MET A 94 1.13 -7.83 -12.58
CA MET A 94 1.11 -8.60 -11.34
C MET A 94 -0.21 -9.33 -11.13
N VAL A 95 -0.12 -10.54 -10.58
CA VAL A 95 -1.24 -11.22 -9.92
C VAL A 95 -0.99 -11.13 -8.43
N LEU A 96 -1.93 -10.50 -7.71
CA LEU A 96 -1.77 -10.06 -6.33
C LEU A 96 -2.73 -10.80 -5.38
N GLU A 97 -2.28 -11.04 -4.15
CA GLU A 97 -3.11 -11.48 -3.03
C GLU A 97 -2.80 -10.61 -1.81
N ILE A 98 -3.84 -10.07 -1.17
CA ILE A 98 -3.72 -9.20 0.01
C ILE A 98 -4.28 -9.91 1.24
N ALA A 99 -3.42 -10.10 2.25
CA ALA A 99 -3.76 -10.68 3.54
C ALA A 99 -3.48 -9.68 4.68
N THR A 100 -4.36 -9.60 5.67
CA THR A 100 -4.14 -8.78 6.87
C THR A 100 -3.11 -9.47 7.78
N LEU A 101 -2.19 -8.69 8.35
CA LEU A 101 -1.25 -9.14 9.37
C LEU A 101 -1.78 -8.70 10.76
N ALA A 102 -1.88 -9.67 11.68
CA ALA A 102 -2.36 -9.47 13.05
C ALA A 102 -1.32 -8.76 13.94
#